data_AF-A0A2K9NN35-F1
#
_entry.id   AF-A0A2K9NN35-F1
#
_cell.length_a   1.000
_cell.length_b   1.000
_cell.length_c   1.000
_cell.angle_alpha   90.00
_cell.angle_beta   90.00
_cell.angle_gamma   90.00
#
_symmetry.space_group_name_H-M   'P 1'
#
loop_
_entity.id
_entity.type
_entity.pdbx_description
1 polymer ?
#
loop_
_entity_poly.entity_id
_entity_poly.type
_entity_poly.pdbx_seq_one_letter_code
_entity_poly.pdbx_strand_id
1 'polypeptide(L)'
;MKEIYTCPSCGADIDFKCYFSMCNTCSSCKSVVVKHGVNLETYGKTSEFPPDLSPLQIGTTGIYKNDHFEIIGRQRVHYDRGFWDEWFVAFENGADGWIAHAQGFYMFSVEAKHVLSPPLREDVQVNKMVSVNQVFYTVDDIKRVTHSLSSGELPMFNTKETKRTSVDLSNNQNKFLNLEYYDGLTKIFQGEYCDFKTFKFQNLKELDGWQ
;
A
#
# COMPACT_ATOMS: atom_id res chain seq x y z
N MET A 1 -16.44 13.42 3.49
CA MET A 1 -17.70 13.33 2.71
C MET A 1 -17.50 12.23 1.69
N LYS A 2 -18.46 11.33 1.58
CA LYS A 2 -18.44 10.23 0.62
C LYS A 2 -18.73 10.80 -0.77
N GLU A 3 -17.80 10.65 -1.71
CA GLU A 3 -18.00 11.12 -3.09
C GLU A 3 -18.38 9.93 -3.97
N ILE A 4 -19.59 9.96 -4.53
CA ILE A 4 -20.08 8.95 -5.47
C ILE A 4 -19.88 9.49 -6.87
N TYR A 5 -19.23 8.69 -7.70
CA TYR A 5 -19.00 8.99 -9.10
C TYR A 5 -19.58 7.90 -10.00
N THR A 6 -19.69 8.20 -11.29
CA THR A 6 -20.12 7.23 -12.31
C THR A 6 -18.92 6.70 -13.08
N CYS A 7 -18.80 5.38 -13.20
CA CYS A 7 -17.77 4.72 -13.99
C CYS A 7 -17.90 5.11 -15.48
N PRO A 8 -16.89 5.75 -16.11
CA PRO A 8 -16.96 6.14 -17.51
C PRO A 8 -17.08 4.96 -18.48
N SER A 9 -16.66 3.76 -18.05
CA SER A 9 -16.62 2.55 -18.86
C SER A 9 -17.95 1.78 -18.89
N CYS A 10 -18.73 1.78 -17.80
CA CYS A 10 -19.96 0.97 -17.71
C CYS A 10 -21.15 1.65 -17.02
N GLY A 11 -21.01 2.88 -16.52
CA GLY A 11 -22.10 3.62 -15.87
C GLY A 11 -22.43 3.19 -14.43
N ALA A 12 -21.70 2.24 -13.84
CA ALA A 12 -21.91 1.83 -12.45
C ALA A 12 -21.38 2.88 -11.46
N ASP A 13 -21.97 2.94 -10.28
CA ASP A 13 -21.49 3.80 -9.20
C ASP A 13 -20.11 3.35 -8.70
N ILE A 14 -19.23 4.34 -8.47
CA ILE A 14 -17.91 4.18 -7.87
C ILE A 14 -17.84 5.08 -6.65
N ASP A 15 -17.59 4.44 -5.52
CA ASP A 15 -17.46 5.09 -4.23
C ASP A 15 -16.00 5.39 -3.92
N PHE A 16 -15.68 6.63 -3.56
CA PHE A 16 -14.38 6.98 -3.00
C PHE A 16 -14.56 7.37 -1.54
N LYS A 17 -14.11 6.48 -0.65
CA LYS A 17 -14.13 6.62 0.80
C LYS A 17 -13.03 7.54 1.30
N CYS A 18 -11.83 7.47 0.71
CA CYS A 18 -10.71 8.31 1.12
C CYS A 18 -10.54 9.50 0.17
N TYR A 19 -10.45 10.69 0.74
CA TYR A 19 -10.32 11.94 -0.01
C TYR A 19 -9.02 12.01 -0.83
N PHE A 20 -7.94 11.40 -0.33
CA PHE A 20 -6.64 11.38 -1.00
C PHE A 20 -6.50 10.25 -2.03
N SER A 21 -7.52 9.40 -2.20
CA SER A 21 -7.54 8.36 -3.22
C SER A 21 -7.48 8.98 -4.62
N MET A 22 -6.46 8.63 -5.39
CA MET A 22 -6.28 9.07 -6.78
C MET A 22 -6.93 8.13 -7.78
N CYS A 23 -7.11 6.84 -7.45
CA CYS A 23 -7.78 5.90 -8.34
C CYS A 23 -8.63 4.89 -7.57
N ASN A 24 -9.60 4.29 -8.24
CA ASN A 24 -10.39 3.16 -7.74
C ASN A 24 -10.67 2.16 -8.88
N THR A 25 -10.80 0.88 -8.54
CA THR A 25 -11.25 -0.16 -9.48
C THR A 25 -12.77 -0.36 -9.38
N CYS A 26 -13.47 -0.17 -10.50
CA CYS A 26 -14.91 -0.43 -10.58
C CYS A 26 -15.23 -1.89 -10.25
N SER A 27 -16.08 -2.12 -9.24
CA SER A 27 -16.48 -3.46 -8.81
C SER A 27 -17.22 -4.24 -9.91
N SER A 28 -17.99 -3.55 -10.75
CA SER A 28 -18.82 -4.14 -11.81
C SER A 28 -18.04 -4.54 -13.06
N CYS A 29 -17.20 -3.66 -13.62
CA CYS A 29 -16.53 -3.91 -14.91
C CYS A 29 -15.00 -4.04 -14.83
N LYS A 30 -14.44 -3.94 -13.61
CA LYS A 30 -13.00 -4.00 -13.30
C LYS A 30 -12.15 -2.90 -13.96
N SER A 31 -12.78 -1.86 -14.47
CA SER A 31 -12.06 -0.70 -15.02
C SER A 31 -11.38 0.08 -13.89
N VAL A 32 -10.10 0.42 -14.07
CA VAL A 32 -9.38 1.35 -13.19
C VAL A 32 -9.76 2.75 -13.60
N VAL A 33 -10.34 3.48 -12.65
CA VAL A 33 -10.82 4.85 -12.81
C VAL A 33 -9.91 5.77 -12.02
N VAL A 34 -9.34 6.76 -12.71
CA VAL A 34 -8.36 7.71 -12.17
C VAL A 34 -9.02 9.09 -12.02
N LYS A 35 -8.83 9.72 -10.87
CA LYS A 35 -9.26 11.10 -10.60
C LYS A 35 -8.22 12.09 -11.11
N HIS A 36 -8.65 13.00 -11.98
CA HIS A 36 -7.91 14.19 -12.40
C HIS A 36 -8.69 15.44 -11.93
N GLY A 37 -8.52 15.82 -10.66
CA GLY A 37 -9.34 16.85 -10.04
C GLY A 37 -10.81 16.42 -9.96
N VAL A 38 -11.69 17.10 -10.71
CA VAL A 38 -13.13 16.75 -10.80
C VAL A 38 -13.45 15.73 -11.91
N ASN A 39 -12.50 15.49 -12.83
CA ASN A 39 -12.71 14.61 -13.97
C ASN A 39 -12.28 13.17 -13.66
N LEU A 40 -12.99 12.20 -14.25
CA LEU A 40 -12.64 10.79 -14.18
C LEU A 40 -12.24 10.26 -15.55
N GLU A 41 -11.14 9.53 -15.61
CA GLU A 41 -10.69 8.84 -16.81
C GLU A 41 -10.54 7.33 -16.55
N THR A 42 -10.82 6.51 -17.55
CA THR A 42 -10.58 5.07 -17.49
C THR A 42 -9.26 4.75 -18.16
N TYR A 43 -8.33 4.15 -17.43
CA TYR A 43 -7.00 3.82 -17.97
C TYR A 43 -6.92 2.39 -18.53
N GLY A 44 -7.83 1.51 -18.12
CA GLY A 44 -7.88 0.11 -18.56
C GLY A 44 -8.65 -0.76 -17.59
N LYS A 45 -8.64 -2.07 -17.79
CA LYS A 45 -9.22 -3.04 -16.85
C LYS A 45 -8.11 -3.73 -16.07
N THR A 46 -8.25 -3.80 -14.75
CA THR A 46 -7.35 -4.62 -13.93
C THR A 46 -7.64 -6.09 -14.18
N SER A 47 -6.59 -6.90 -14.14
CA SER A 47 -6.76 -8.36 -14.13
C SER A 47 -7.20 -8.82 -12.74
N GLU A 48 -7.90 -9.94 -12.67
CA GLU A 48 -8.21 -10.54 -11.37
C GLU A 48 -6.92 -10.93 -10.65
N PHE A 49 -6.90 -10.70 -9.33
CA PHE A 49 -5.81 -11.18 -8.50
C PHE A 49 -5.87 -12.72 -8.49
N PRO A 50 -4.77 -13.42 -8.82
CA PRO A 50 -4.69 -14.85 -8.63
C PRO A 50 -4.99 -15.21 -7.17
N PRO A 51 -5.61 -16.37 -6.90
CA PRO A 51 -5.85 -16.84 -5.54
C PRO A 51 -4.58 -16.78 -4.69
N ASP A 52 -4.75 -16.31 -3.46
CA ASP A 52 -3.68 -16.17 -2.48
C ASP A 52 -4.15 -16.63 -1.10
N LEU A 53 -3.19 -16.84 -0.21
CA LEU A 53 -3.41 -17.29 1.17
C LEU A 53 -3.54 -16.12 2.16
N SER A 54 -3.64 -14.88 1.68
CA SER A 54 -3.89 -13.76 2.58
C SER A 54 -5.34 -13.83 3.08
N PRO A 55 -5.58 -13.77 4.41
CA PRO A 55 -6.93 -13.68 4.94
C PRO A 55 -7.52 -12.27 4.76
N LEU A 56 -6.71 -11.29 4.35
CA LEU A 56 -7.16 -9.92 4.13
C LEU A 56 -7.89 -9.80 2.79
N GLN A 57 -8.88 -8.91 2.76
CA GLN A 57 -9.62 -8.53 1.57
C GLN A 57 -10.04 -7.06 1.66
N ILE A 58 -10.43 -6.46 0.53
CA ILE A 58 -11.07 -5.15 0.55
C ILE A 58 -12.36 -5.26 1.37
N GLY A 59 -12.58 -4.32 2.27
CA GLY A 59 -13.66 -4.35 3.26
C GLY A 59 -13.29 -5.03 4.59
N THR A 60 -12.11 -5.65 4.72
CA THR A 60 -11.60 -6.07 6.03
C THR A 60 -11.43 -4.84 6.91
N THR A 61 -11.91 -4.91 8.14
CA THR A 61 -11.81 -3.81 9.13
C THR A 61 -10.89 -4.20 10.27
N GLY A 62 -10.42 -3.21 11.03
CA GLY A 62 -9.60 -3.44 12.22
C GLY A 62 -9.46 -2.20 13.08
N ILE A 63 -8.60 -2.31 14.09
CA ILE A 63 -8.23 -1.23 15.01
C ILE A 63 -6.71 -1.15 15.06
N TYR A 64 -6.15 0.04 14.92
CA TYR A 64 -4.73 0.29 15.13
C TYR A 64 -4.56 1.57 15.94
N LYS A 65 -3.78 1.49 17.05
CA LYS A 65 -3.57 2.61 17.99
C LYS A 65 -4.84 3.32 18.47
N ASN A 66 -5.92 2.54 18.66
CA ASN A 66 -7.28 2.96 19.06
C ASN A 66 -8.13 3.63 17.98
N ASP A 67 -7.65 3.74 16.76
CA ASP A 67 -8.45 4.21 15.63
C ASP A 67 -8.94 3.03 14.78
N HIS A 68 -10.20 3.08 14.37
CA HIS A 68 -10.80 2.12 13.46
C HIS A 68 -10.37 2.39 12.02
N PHE A 69 -10.10 1.33 11.26
CA PHE A 69 -9.78 1.41 9.85
C PHE A 69 -10.52 0.36 9.01
N GLU A 70 -10.60 0.62 7.71
CA GLU A 70 -11.02 -0.31 6.67
C GLU A 70 -9.92 -0.44 5.61
N ILE A 71 -9.67 -1.66 5.14
CA ILE A 71 -8.89 -1.91 3.92
C ILE A 71 -9.75 -1.52 2.71
N ILE A 72 -9.36 -0.45 2.03
CA ILE A 72 -10.10 0.09 0.88
C ILE A 72 -9.41 -0.19 -0.45
N GLY A 73 -8.14 -0.60 -0.43
CA GLY A 73 -7.39 -0.92 -1.63
C GLY A 73 -6.32 -1.97 -1.43
N ARG A 74 -5.83 -2.48 -2.56
CA ARG A 74 -4.76 -3.47 -2.65
C ARG A 74 -3.91 -3.18 -3.86
N GLN A 75 -2.60 -3.24 -3.70
CA GLN A 75 -1.67 -3.35 -4.82
C GLN A 75 -0.75 -4.56 -4.68
N ARG A 76 -0.33 -5.11 -5.83
CA ARG A 76 0.70 -6.13 -5.90
C ARG A 76 1.96 -5.55 -6.51
N VAL A 77 3.08 -5.82 -5.85
CA VAL A 77 4.41 -5.36 -6.24
C VAL A 77 5.23 -6.59 -6.60
N HIS A 78 5.84 -6.59 -7.78
CA HIS A 78 6.67 -7.69 -8.27
C HIS A 78 8.15 -7.33 -8.22
N TYR A 79 8.96 -8.36 -7.98
CA TYR A 79 10.40 -8.34 -8.10
C TYR A 79 10.87 -9.62 -8.82
N ASP A 80 12.18 -9.80 -8.99
CA ASP A 80 12.75 -10.90 -9.78
C ASP A 80 12.38 -12.31 -9.29
N ARG A 81 12.13 -12.48 -7.99
CA ARG A 81 11.86 -13.80 -7.37
C ARG A 81 10.46 -13.95 -6.79
N GLY A 82 9.56 -13.02 -7.05
CA GLY A 82 8.19 -13.13 -6.55
C GLY A 82 7.44 -11.81 -6.52
N PHE A 83 6.48 -11.74 -5.59
CA PHE A 83 5.67 -10.57 -5.36
C PHE A 83 5.28 -10.49 -3.88
N TRP A 84 4.84 -9.32 -3.47
CA TRP A 84 4.09 -9.14 -2.23
C TRP A 84 2.87 -8.26 -2.50
N ASP A 85 1.94 -8.29 -1.55
CA ASP A 85 0.75 -7.45 -1.56
C ASP A 85 0.83 -6.40 -0.46
N GLU A 86 0.34 -5.22 -0.81
CA GLU A 86 0.19 -4.08 0.10
C GLU A 86 -1.27 -3.67 0.10
N TRP A 87 -1.81 -3.44 1.30
CA TRP A 87 -3.20 -3.13 1.55
C TRP A 87 -3.31 -1.68 1.99
N PHE A 88 -4.04 -0.88 1.23
CA PHE A 88 -4.27 0.51 1.57
C PHE A 88 -5.46 0.61 2.53
N VAL A 89 -5.25 1.31 3.65
CA VAL A 89 -6.25 1.49 4.70
C VAL A 89 -6.66 2.94 4.84
N ALA A 90 -7.94 3.15 5.14
CA ALA A 90 -8.48 4.44 5.56
C ALA A 90 -9.02 4.34 6.98
N PHE A 91 -8.66 5.32 7.81
CA PHE A 91 -9.12 5.45 9.19
C PHE A 91 -10.34 6.37 9.27
N GLU A 92 -11.19 6.15 10.26
CA GLU A 92 -12.36 7.01 10.51
C GLU A 92 -11.98 8.45 10.85
N ASN A 93 -10.79 8.67 11.41
CA ASN A 93 -10.25 9.99 11.71
C ASN A 93 -9.71 10.74 10.46
N GLY A 94 -9.83 10.14 9.26
CA GLY A 94 -9.38 10.71 7.99
C GLY A 94 -7.90 10.48 7.68
N ALA A 95 -7.15 9.79 8.54
CA ALA A 95 -5.81 9.30 8.22
C ALA A 95 -5.88 8.09 7.27
N ASP A 96 -4.74 7.78 6.68
CA ASP A 96 -4.54 6.65 5.79
C ASP A 96 -3.18 5.99 6.06
N GLY A 97 -2.99 4.81 5.50
CA GLY A 97 -1.74 4.07 5.63
C GLY A 97 -1.72 2.79 4.84
N TRP A 98 -0.66 2.02 5.03
CA TRP A 98 -0.43 0.77 4.34
C TRP A 98 -0.20 -0.35 5.35
N ILE A 99 -0.80 -1.50 5.07
CA ILE A 99 -0.49 -2.76 5.72
C ILE A 99 0.18 -3.66 4.68
N ALA A 100 1.38 -4.13 4.96
CA ALA A 100 2.04 -5.14 4.13
C ALA A 100 2.39 -6.37 4.97
N HIS A 101 2.54 -7.51 4.31
CA HIS A 101 2.93 -8.77 4.94
C HIS A 101 4.25 -9.25 4.35
N ALA A 102 5.27 -9.40 5.19
CA ALA A 102 6.57 -9.93 4.79
C ALA A 102 7.16 -10.79 5.91
N GLN A 103 7.71 -11.95 5.55
CA GLN A 103 8.47 -12.83 6.46
C GLN A 103 7.73 -13.24 7.75
N GLY A 104 6.39 -13.37 7.68
CA GLY A 104 5.56 -13.78 8.82
C GLY A 104 5.13 -12.62 9.73
N PHE A 105 5.55 -11.40 9.42
CA PHE A 105 5.15 -10.18 10.14
C PHE A 105 4.27 -9.30 9.27
N TYR A 106 3.35 -8.61 9.93
CA TYR A 106 2.68 -7.47 9.32
C TYR A 106 3.49 -6.22 9.62
N MET A 107 3.42 -5.25 8.71
CA MET A 107 3.95 -3.92 8.94
C MET A 107 2.83 -2.92 8.69
N PHE A 108 2.69 -1.94 9.57
CA PHE A 108 1.89 -0.77 9.29
C PHE A 108 2.81 0.40 9.01
N SER A 109 2.57 1.15 7.93
CA SER A 109 3.34 2.33 7.57
C SER A 109 2.47 3.45 7.02
N VAL A 110 2.97 4.68 7.13
CA VAL A 110 2.36 5.87 6.56
C VAL A 110 3.38 6.61 5.70
N GLU A 111 2.94 7.25 4.62
CA GLU A 111 3.81 8.11 3.83
C GLU A 111 4.23 9.33 4.66
N ALA A 112 5.53 9.59 4.75
CA ALA A 112 6.05 10.75 5.45
C ALA A 112 5.69 12.03 4.67
N LYS A 113 4.80 12.85 5.25
CA LYS A 113 4.36 14.12 4.65
C LYS A 113 5.30 15.31 4.93
N HIS A 114 6.28 15.12 5.81
CA HIS A 114 7.28 16.13 6.17
C HIS A 114 8.58 15.89 5.41
N VAL A 115 9.36 16.96 5.20
CA VAL A 115 10.66 16.85 4.53
C VAL A 115 11.61 16.05 5.41
N LEU A 116 11.92 14.84 4.96
CA LEU A 116 13.00 14.00 5.47
C LEU A 116 14.18 14.08 4.50
N SER A 117 15.39 13.90 5.00
CA SER A 117 16.60 13.78 4.19
C SER A 117 17.04 12.32 4.15
N PRO A 118 16.51 11.51 3.20
CA PRO A 118 16.98 10.14 3.04
C PRO A 118 18.40 10.13 2.43
N PRO A 119 19.18 9.06 2.65
CA PRO A 119 20.42 8.85 1.90
C PRO A 119 20.13 8.74 0.40
N LEU A 120 21.12 9.02 -0.44
CA LEU A 120 21.03 8.71 -1.87
C LEU A 120 21.02 7.19 -2.06
N ARG A 121 20.39 6.72 -3.14
CA ARG A 121 20.29 5.28 -3.39
C ARG A 121 21.68 4.64 -3.43
N GLU A 122 22.65 5.24 -4.11
CA GLU A 122 24.02 4.73 -4.24
C GLU A 122 24.76 4.54 -2.91
N ASP A 123 24.37 5.29 -1.87
CA ASP A 123 24.97 5.22 -0.54
C ASP A 123 24.35 4.12 0.34
N VAL A 124 23.27 3.48 -0.12
CA VAL A 124 22.53 2.46 0.62
C VAL A 124 22.97 1.06 0.19
N GLN A 125 23.37 0.25 1.18
CA GLN A 125 23.80 -1.13 1.00
C GLN A 125 23.20 -2.03 2.08
N VAL A 126 22.79 -3.25 1.70
CA VAL A 126 22.25 -4.26 2.62
C VAL A 126 23.24 -4.53 3.77
N ASN A 127 22.72 -4.72 4.98
CA ASN A 127 23.47 -4.91 6.23
C ASN A 127 24.30 -3.71 6.69
N LYS A 128 24.15 -2.53 6.07
CA LYS A 128 24.75 -1.28 6.55
C LYS A 128 23.74 -0.45 7.32
N MET A 129 24.25 0.39 8.21
CA MET A 129 23.44 1.37 8.91
C MET A 129 23.36 2.66 8.12
N VAL A 130 22.18 3.27 8.10
CA VAL A 130 21.95 4.62 7.59
C VAL A 130 21.20 5.44 8.63
N SER A 131 21.33 6.76 8.56
CA SER A 131 20.54 7.68 9.37
C SER A 131 19.48 8.35 8.51
N VAL A 132 18.23 8.35 8.99
CA VAL A 132 17.15 9.15 8.42
C VAL A 132 16.58 9.97 9.57
N ASN A 133 16.71 11.30 9.45
CA ASN A 133 16.27 12.26 10.47
C ASN A 133 16.78 11.91 11.89
N GLN A 134 18.09 11.66 12.01
CA GLN A 134 18.78 11.34 13.27
C GLN A 134 18.40 9.98 13.91
N VAL A 135 17.53 9.20 13.27
CA VAL A 135 17.24 7.83 13.67
C VAL A 135 18.08 6.88 12.83
N PHE A 136 18.75 5.93 13.48
CA PHE A 136 19.55 4.93 12.80
C PHE A 136 18.73 3.69 12.49
N TYR A 137 18.90 3.19 11.26
CA TYR A 137 18.29 1.97 10.77
C TYR A 137 19.35 1.09 10.11
N THR A 138 19.14 -0.22 10.15
CA THR A 138 19.86 -1.20 9.35
C THR A 138 19.09 -1.43 8.06
N VAL A 139 19.80 -1.49 6.93
CA VAL A 139 19.21 -1.85 5.65
C VAL A 139 19.03 -3.37 5.59
N ASP A 140 17.79 -3.82 5.59
CA ASP A 140 17.46 -5.25 5.62
C ASP A 140 17.42 -5.84 4.21
N ASP A 141 16.87 -5.08 3.25
CA ASP A 141 16.69 -5.56 1.89
C ASP A 141 16.64 -4.42 0.86
N ILE A 142 17.05 -4.73 -0.37
CA ILE A 142 16.94 -3.82 -1.50
C ILE A 142 16.45 -4.58 -2.73
N LYS A 143 15.29 -4.18 -3.25
CA LYS A 143 14.68 -4.80 -4.44
C LYS A 143 14.38 -3.77 -5.52
N ARG A 144 14.68 -4.12 -6.77
CA ARG A 144 14.09 -3.43 -7.93
C ARG A 144 12.73 -4.02 -8.20
N VAL A 145 11.71 -3.18 -8.23
CA VAL A 145 10.33 -3.62 -8.28
C VAL A 145 9.51 -2.88 -9.31
N THR A 146 8.45 -3.54 -9.75
CA THR A 146 7.42 -2.99 -10.64
C THR A 146 6.05 -3.21 -10.04
N HIS A 147 5.18 -2.22 -10.20
CA HIS A 147 3.76 -2.42 -9.94
C HIS A 147 3.18 -3.44 -10.93
N SER A 148 2.21 -4.26 -10.49
CA SER A 148 1.57 -5.25 -11.38
C SER A 148 0.05 -5.21 -11.43
N LEU A 149 -0.60 -5.13 -10.27
CA LEU A 149 -2.05 -5.23 -10.12
C LEU A 149 -2.53 -4.28 -9.04
N SER A 150 -3.73 -3.75 -9.24
CA SER A 150 -4.43 -2.90 -8.26
C SER A 150 -5.91 -3.27 -8.19
N SER A 151 -6.48 -3.16 -7.00
CA SER A 151 -7.92 -3.28 -6.76
C SER A 151 -8.33 -2.30 -5.65
N GLY A 152 -9.56 -1.80 -5.71
CA GLY A 152 -10.06 -0.80 -4.77
C GLY A 152 -9.39 0.56 -4.92
N GLU A 153 -9.48 1.35 -3.86
CA GLU A 153 -8.99 2.72 -3.78
C GLU A 153 -7.51 2.80 -3.45
N LEU A 154 -6.74 3.59 -4.20
CA LEU A 154 -5.31 3.81 -3.92
C LEU A 154 -4.95 5.30 -3.96
N PRO A 155 -3.97 5.74 -3.13
CA PRO A 155 -3.55 7.14 -3.05
C PRO A 155 -2.67 7.56 -4.24
N MET A 156 -2.30 6.62 -5.10
CA MET A 156 -1.54 6.88 -6.31
C MET A 156 -1.95 5.90 -7.40
N PHE A 157 -1.85 6.37 -8.65
CA PHE A 157 -2.04 5.53 -9.81
C PHE A 157 -0.67 5.06 -10.33
N ASN A 158 -0.38 3.77 -10.16
CA ASN A 158 0.81 3.12 -10.71
C ASN A 158 0.40 2.23 -11.89
N THR A 159 1.28 2.14 -12.89
CA THR A 159 1.14 1.25 -14.05
C THR A 159 2.22 0.17 -14.02
N LYS A 160 2.13 -0.81 -14.92
CA LYS A 160 3.16 -1.86 -15.03
C LYS A 160 4.55 -1.32 -15.42
N GLU A 161 4.57 -0.14 -16.01
CA GLU A 161 5.77 0.61 -16.38
C GLU A 161 6.37 1.37 -15.20
N THR A 162 5.64 1.54 -14.10
CA THR A 162 6.13 2.18 -12.88
C THR A 162 7.17 1.28 -12.21
N LYS A 163 8.43 1.67 -12.34
CA LYS A 163 9.59 1.02 -11.72
C LYS A 163 10.10 1.85 -10.55
N ARG A 164 10.53 1.17 -9.50
CA ARG A 164 11.22 1.80 -8.36
C ARG A 164 12.23 0.85 -7.74
N THR A 165 13.16 1.40 -6.95
CA THR A 165 13.95 0.59 -6.02
C THR A 165 13.35 0.74 -4.63
N SER A 166 12.85 -0.35 -4.07
CA SER A 166 12.34 -0.43 -2.71
C SER A 166 13.46 -0.86 -1.77
N VAL A 167 13.67 -0.12 -0.69
CA VAL A 167 14.65 -0.41 0.36
C VAL A 167 13.92 -0.53 1.68
N ASP A 168 13.95 -1.72 2.27
CA ASP A 168 13.39 -1.98 3.60
C ASP A 168 14.47 -1.80 4.66
N LEU A 169 14.14 -1.07 5.72
CA LEU A 169 15.01 -0.81 6.84
C LEU A 169 14.29 -1.04 8.17
N SER A 170 15.03 -1.53 9.15
CA SER A 170 14.53 -1.76 10.50
C SER A 170 15.49 -1.24 11.57
N ASN A 171 15.01 -1.17 12.80
CA ASN A 171 15.86 -0.92 13.96
C ASN A 171 15.48 -1.84 15.14
N ASN A 172 16.24 -1.76 16.23
CA ASN A 172 16.04 -2.57 17.43
C ASN A 172 14.81 -2.17 18.28
N GLN A 173 13.97 -1.25 17.80
CA GLN A 173 12.74 -0.79 18.44
C GLN A 173 11.49 -1.17 17.63
N ASN A 174 11.58 -2.20 16.78
CA ASN A 174 10.54 -2.63 15.85
C ASN A 174 10.08 -1.55 14.86
N LYS A 175 10.85 -0.47 14.68
CA LYS A 175 10.53 0.52 13.67
C LYS A 175 10.88 -0.01 12.29
N PHE A 176 10.01 0.32 11.36
CA PHE A 176 10.14 0.02 9.95
C PHE A 176 10.25 1.33 9.20
N LEU A 177 11.10 1.35 8.19
CA LEU A 177 11.22 2.43 7.23
C LEU A 177 11.36 1.81 5.85
N ASN A 178 10.61 2.30 4.88
CA ASN A 178 10.80 1.96 3.49
C ASN A 178 11.14 3.21 2.69
N LEU A 179 12.24 3.13 1.94
CA LEU A 179 12.66 4.17 1.00
C LEU A 179 12.36 3.67 -0.42
N GLU A 180 11.49 4.39 -1.12
CA GLU A 180 11.15 4.11 -2.51
C GLU A 180 11.82 5.13 -3.42
N TYR A 181 12.83 4.69 -4.15
CA TYR A 181 13.54 5.50 -5.13
C TYR A 181 12.92 5.34 -6.51
N TYR A 182 12.30 6.40 -6.99
CA TYR A 182 11.79 6.56 -8.35
C TYR A 182 12.76 7.43 -9.17
N ASP A 183 12.48 7.63 -10.45
CA ASP A 183 13.20 8.62 -11.25
C ASP A 183 12.81 10.04 -10.79
N GLY A 184 13.76 10.79 -10.24
CA GLY A 184 13.58 12.17 -9.78
C GLY A 184 12.78 12.38 -8.48
N LEU A 185 12.32 11.31 -7.82
CA LEU A 185 11.56 11.37 -6.56
C LEU A 185 11.96 10.25 -5.61
N THR A 186 11.99 10.56 -4.31
CA THR A 186 12.06 9.54 -3.25
C THR A 186 10.83 9.68 -2.35
N LYS A 187 10.11 8.57 -2.19
CA LYS A 187 9.03 8.46 -1.19
C LYS A 187 9.55 7.70 0.02
N ILE A 188 9.02 8.03 1.19
CA ILE A 188 9.42 7.45 2.45
C ILE A 188 8.18 7.00 3.20
N PHE A 189 8.14 5.74 3.58
CA PHE A 189 7.07 5.17 4.39
C PHE A 189 7.65 4.79 5.75
N GLN A 190 7.11 5.38 6.81
CA GLN A 190 7.56 5.15 8.17
C GLN A 190 6.51 4.39 8.97
N GLY A 191 6.96 3.43 9.77
CA GLY A 191 6.05 2.47 10.36
C GLY A 191 6.67 1.64 11.47
N GLU A 192 6.00 0.53 11.76
CA GLU A 192 6.48 -0.48 12.69
C GLU A 192 5.97 -1.87 12.32
N TYR A 193 6.75 -2.88 12.70
CA TYR A 193 6.31 -4.27 12.63
C TYR A 193 5.22 -4.51 13.68
N CYS A 194 4.18 -5.22 13.26
CA CYS A 194 2.98 -5.49 14.01
C CYS A 194 2.62 -6.97 13.91
N ASP A 195 2.10 -7.53 15.01
CA ASP A 195 1.49 -8.85 14.98
C ASP A 195 0.09 -8.78 14.35
N PHE A 196 -0.34 -9.89 13.73
CA PHE A 196 -1.70 -10.00 13.18
C PHE A 196 -2.79 -9.65 14.22
N LYS A 197 -2.59 -10.08 15.47
CA LYS A 197 -3.53 -9.84 16.58
C LYS A 197 -3.63 -8.36 16.97
N THR A 198 -2.61 -7.55 16.69
CA THR A 198 -2.61 -6.10 17.00
C THR A 198 -3.76 -5.39 16.31
N PHE A 199 -4.06 -5.78 15.07
CA PHE A 199 -5.06 -5.11 14.24
C PHE A 199 -6.51 -5.50 14.58
N LYS A 200 -6.73 -6.56 15.37
CA LYS A 200 -8.07 -7.07 15.70
C LYS A 200 -8.97 -7.19 14.46
N PHE A 201 -8.41 -7.77 13.38
CA PHE A 201 -9.09 -7.80 12.08
C PHE A 201 -10.47 -8.47 12.16
N GLN A 202 -11.40 -7.94 11.39
CA GLN A 202 -12.74 -8.47 11.17
C GLN A 202 -13.05 -8.49 9.66
N ASN A 203 -14.07 -9.26 9.27
CA ASN A 203 -14.41 -9.46 7.85
C ASN A 203 -13.22 -10.00 7.03
N LEU A 204 -12.59 -11.05 7.56
CA LEU A 204 -11.51 -11.78 6.89
C LEU A 204 -12.10 -12.71 5.82
N LYS A 205 -11.33 -12.95 4.76
CA LYS A 205 -11.63 -13.94 3.74
C LYS A 205 -11.58 -15.32 4.37
N GLU A 206 -12.61 -16.14 4.14
CA GLU A 206 -12.56 -17.55 4.49
C GLU A 206 -11.47 -18.24 3.65
N LEU A 207 -10.58 -18.96 4.31
CA LEU A 207 -9.53 -19.75 3.65
C LEU A 207 -9.92 -21.22 3.77
N ASP A 208 -10.03 -21.90 2.62
CA ASP A 208 -10.34 -23.33 2.58
C ASP A 208 -9.33 -24.12 3.44
N GLY A 209 -9.83 -24.90 4.40
CA GLY A 209 -9.04 -25.76 5.28
C GLY A 209 -8.55 -25.11 6.59
N TRP A 210 -8.97 -23.89 6.91
CA TRP A 210 -8.71 -23.23 8.20
C TRP A 210 -10.02 -23.08 9.00
N GLN A 211 -10.41 -24.13 9.72
CA GLN A 211 -11.46 -24.11 10.75
C GLN A 211 -10.89 -24.57 12.09
#